data_AF-A0A1G2JFL3-F1
#
_entry.id   AF-A0A1G2JFL3-F1
#
_cell.length_a   1.000
_cell.length_b   1.000
_cell.length_c   1.000
_cell.angle_alpha   90.00
_cell.angle_beta   90.00
_cell.angle_gamma   90.00
#
_symmetry.space_group_name_H-M   'P 1'
#
loop_
_entity.id
_entity.type
_entity.pdbx_description
1 polymer ?
#
loop_
_entity_poly.entity_id
_entity_poly.type
_entity_poly.pdbx_seq_one_letter_code
_entity_poly.pdbx_strand_id
1 'polypeptide(L)'
;MNKKILHSILLVALLLPIAVFGQTIDSMAAAIATQVVAVGTWIVVIMWVVAGVMFLMAAGDPGKLGAAKTGLFAAIGGTILIILATGAIGFIERSFGIQMK
;
A
#
# COMPACT_ATOMS: atom_id res chain seq x y z
N MET A 1 -8.70 -26.20 11.70
CA MET A 1 -8.09 -24.98 12.28
C MET A 1 -7.66 -25.30 13.71
N ASN A 2 -6.40 -25.07 14.07
CA ASN A 2 -5.90 -25.41 15.41
C ASN A 2 -6.48 -24.43 16.45
N LYS A 3 -7.12 -24.94 17.52
CA LYS A 3 -7.80 -24.09 18.53
C LYS A 3 -6.87 -23.03 19.12
N LYS A 4 -5.57 -23.31 19.25
CA LYS A 4 -4.57 -22.36 19.75
C LYS A 4 -4.37 -21.15 18.84
N ILE A 5 -4.45 -21.35 17.52
CA ILE A 5 -4.30 -20.30 16.50
C ILE A 5 -5.53 -19.40 16.48
N LEU A 6 -6.73 -19.98 16.67
CA LEU A 6 -7.96 -19.19 16.77
C LEU A 6 -7.94 -18.24 17.97
N HIS A 7 -7.47 -18.71 19.14
CA HIS A 7 -7.41 -17.86 20.34
C HIS A 7 -6.40 -16.73 20.21
N SER A 8 -5.23 -16.96 19.58
CA SER A 8 -4.26 -15.88 19.37
C SER A 8 -4.72 -14.84 18.36
N ILE A 9 -5.43 -15.24 17.30
CA ILE A 9 -6.07 -14.28 16.36
C ILE A 9 -7.13 -13.45 17.08
N LEU A 10 -7.94 -14.07 17.94
CA LEU A 10 -9.02 -13.39 18.66
C LEU A 10 -8.48 -12.42 19.73
N LEU A 11 -7.36 -12.76 20.36
CA LEU A 11 -6.68 -11.91 21.33
C LEU A 11 -6.00 -10.71 20.66
N VAL A 12 -5.38 -10.91 19.49
CA VAL A 12 -4.88 -9.79 18.66
C VAL A 12 -6.04 -8.90 18.22
N ALA A 13 -7.14 -9.48 17.74
CA ALA A 13 -8.32 -8.73 17.31
C ALA A 13 -8.95 -7.89 18.45
N LEU A 14 -8.86 -8.34 19.70
CA LEU A 14 -9.35 -7.59 20.88
C LEU A 14 -8.38 -6.51 21.38
N LEU A 15 -7.09 -6.59 21.05
CA LEU A 15 -6.08 -5.59 21.42
C LEU A 15 -5.97 -4.45 20.40
N LEU A 16 -6.38 -4.68 19.13
CA LEU A 16 -6.43 -3.64 18.09
C LEU A 16 -7.25 -2.39 18.49
N PRO A 17 -8.45 -2.52 19.13
CA PRO A 17 -9.23 -1.35 19.52
C PRO A 17 -8.57 -0.54 20.63
N ILE A 18 -7.83 -1.19 21.55
CA ILE A 18 -7.22 -0.51 22.71
C ILE A 18 -6.07 0.42 22.26
N ALA A 19 -5.38 0.07 21.17
CA ALA A 19 -4.37 0.94 20.55
C ALA A 19 -4.97 2.22 19.93
N VAL A 20 -6.28 2.27 19.68
CA VAL A 20 -6.98 3.41 19.06
C VAL A 20 -7.47 4.44 20.10
N PHE A 21 -7.71 4.05 21.36
CA PHE A 21 -8.36 4.92 22.37
C PHE A 21 -7.50 6.06 22.95
N GLY A 22 -6.24 6.22 22.52
CA GLY A 22 -5.33 7.26 23.02
C GLY A 22 -4.78 8.23 21.96
N GLN A 23 -5.28 8.17 20.72
CA GLN A 23 -4.68 8.89 19.60
C GLN A 23 -5.22 10.34 19.49
N THR A 24 -4.31 11.31 19.37
CA THR A 24 -4.65 12.68 18.92
C THR A 24 -4.99 12.67 17.44
N ILE A 25 -5.75 13.66 16.95
CA ILE A 25 -6.13 13.79 15.54
C ILE A 25 -4.89 13.70 14.63
N ASP A 26 -3.78 14.32 15.03
CA ASP A 26 -2.51 14.27 14.30
C ASP A 26 -1.94 12.85 14.22
N SER A 27 -1.91 12.11 15.33
CA SER A 27 -1.41 10.73 15.35
C SER A 27 -2.32 9.76 14.57
N MET A 28 -3.63 10.02 14.51
CA MET A 28 -4.55 9.26 13.66
C MET A 28 -4.28 9.54 12.18
N ALA A 29 -4.11 10.81 11.80
CA ALA A 29 -3.79 11.19 10.43
C ALA A 29 -2.45 10.60 9.97
N ALA A 30 -1.43 10.62 10.82
CA ALA A 30 -0.13 9.98 10.58
C ALA A 30 -0.28 8.48 10.34
N ALA A 31 -0.94 7.77 11.27
CA ALA A 31 -1.12 6.33 11.19
C ALA A 31 -1.90 5.91 9.92
N ILE A 32 -2.93 6.66 9.56
CA ILE A 32 -3.70 6.42 8.32
C ILE A 32 -2.82 6.67 7.10
N ALA A 33 -2.06 7.77 7.05
CA ALA A 33 -1.17 8.07 5.93
C ALA A 33 -0.12 6.97 5.73
N THR A 34 0.53 6.52 6.80
CA THR A 34 1.50 5.41 6.75
C THR A 34 0.87 4.12 6.26
N GLN A 35 -0.33 3.78 6.76
CA GLN A 35 -1.03 2.56 6.36
C GLN A 35 -1.46 2.61 4.88
N VAL A 36 -1.96 3.75 4.41
CA VAL A 36 -2.37 3.95 3.01
C VAL A 36 -1.17 3.82 2.08
N VAL A 37 -0.03 4.42 2.43
CA VAL A 37 1.22 4.32 1.65
C VAL A 37 1.72 2.86 1.64
N ALA A 38 1.68 2.18 2.78
CA ALA A 38 2.11 0.78 2.87
C ALA A 38 1.25 -0.15 2.00
N VAL A 39 -0.08 -0.05 2.12
CA VAL A 39 -1.02 -0.84 1.30
C VAL A 39 -0.87 -0.49 -0.18
N GLY A 40 -0.78 0.79 -0.52
CA GLY A 40 -0.57 1.25 -1.90
C GLY A 40 0.71 0.67 -2.51
N THR A 41 1.80 0.65 -1.74
CA THR A 41 3.09 0.10 -2.20
C THR A 41 2.97 -1.39 -2.51
N TRP A 42 2.32 -2.16 -1.65
CA TRP A 42 2.08 -3.58 -1.90
C TRP A 42 1.25 -3.84 -3.15
N ILE A 43 0.21 -3.03 -3.39
CA ILE A 43 -0.60 -3.13 -4.61
C ILE A 43 0.24 -2.88 -5.86
N VAL A 44 1.10 -1.85 -5.85
CA VAL A 44 1.98 -1.53 -6.98
C VAL A 44 2.97 -2.66 -7.25
N VAL A 45 3.55 -3.27 -6.22
CA VAL A 45 4.44 -4.42 -6.38
C VAL A 45 3.71 -5.61 -7.00
N ILE A 46 2.49 -5.91 -6.55
CA ILE A 46 1.67 -6.98 -7.13
C ILE A 46 1.37 -6.69 -8.60
N MET A 47 1.00 -5.45 -8.93
CA MET A 47 0.75 -5.02 -10.32
C MET A 47 1.98 -5.19 -11.21
N TRP A 48 3.18 -4.88 -10.70
CA TRP A 48 4.44 -5.14 -11.40
C TRP A 48 4.67 -6.62 -11.69
N VAL A 49 4.43 -7.49 -10.70
CA VAL A 49 4.56 -8.94 -10.87
C VAL A 49 3.56 -9.46 -11.90
N VAL A 50 2.29 -9.08 -11.79
CA VAL A 50 1.23 -9.52 -12.71
C VAL A 50 1.50 -9.05 -14.14
N ALA A 51 1.87 -7.77 -14.33
CA ALA A 51 2.22 -7.23 -15.63
C ALA A 51 3.46 -7.93 -16.23
N GLY A 52 4.48 -8.20 -15.42
CA GLY A 52 5.68 -8.94 -15.84
C GLY A 52 5.37 -10.36 -16.29
N VAL A 53 4.58 -11.10 -15.51
CA VAL A 53 4.15 -12.46 -15.89
C VAL A 53 3.32 -12.44 -17.16
N MET A 54 2.38 -11.50 -17.29
CA MET A 54 1.55 -11.39 -18.49
C MET A 54 2.36 -11.01 -19.74
N PHE A 55 3.42 -10.22 -19.58
CA PHE A 55 4.36 -9.88 -20.64
C PHE A 55 5.16 -11.11 -21.11
N LEU A 56 5.67 -11.92 -20.17
CA LEU A 56 6.38 -13.16 -20.48
C LEU A 56 5.47 -14.21 -21.14
N MET A 57 4.22 -14.32 -20.70
CA MET A 57 3.24 -15.26 -21.24
C MET A 57 2.64 -14.83 -22.59
N ALA A 58 2.81 -13.58 -23.01
CA ALA A 58 2.21 -13.07 -24.23
C ALA A 58 2.82 -13.68 -25.50
N ALA A 59 4.05 -14.22 -25.47
CA ALA A 59 4.67 -15.06 -26.51
C ALA A 59 4.40 -14.66 -27.99
N GLY A 60 4.31 -13.36 -28.28
CA GLY A 60 4.06 -12.84 -29.64
C GLY A 60 2.59 -12.63 -30.02
N ASP A 61 1.62 -12.95 -29.15
CA ASP A 61 0.19 -12.64 -29.34
C ASP A 61 -0.05 -11.12 -29.16
N PRO A 62 -0.44 -10.38 -30.22
CA PRO A 62 -0.62 -8.93 -30.16
C PRO A 62 -1.71 -8.50 -29.17
N GLY A 63 -2.74 -9.32 -28.94
CA GLY A 63 -3.82 -9.00 -28.00
C GLY A 63 -3.35 -9.01 -26.55
N LYS A 64 -2.58 -10.04 -26.18
CA LYS A 64 -2.01 -10.17 -24.82
C LYS A 64 -0.87 -9.19 -24.58
N LEU A 65 -0.10 -8.86 -25.62
CA LEU A 65 0.91 -7.80 -25.56
C LEU A 65 0.30 -6.42 -25.31
N GLY A 66 -0.86 -6.12 -25.90
CA GLY A 66 -1.59 -4.87 -25.64
C GLY A 66 -2.00 -4.75 -24.17
N ALA A 67 -2.62 -5.79 -23.62
CA ALA A 67 -2.98 -5.82 -22.21
C ALA A 67 -1.76 -5.72 -21.28
N ALA A 68 -0.65 -6.38 -21.63
CA ALA A 68 0.57 -6.39 -20.81
C ALA A 68 1.23 -5.00 -20.77
N LYS A 69 1.23 -4.29 -21.89
CA LYS A 69 1.70 -2.90 -21.96
C LYS A 69 0.82 -1.98 -21.13
N THR A 70 -0.51 -2.09 -21.21
CA THR A 70 -1.42 -1.29 -20.38
C THR A 70 -1.21 -1.56 -18.89
N GLY A 71 -1.04 -2.82 -18.49
CA GLY A 71 -0.71 -3.19 -17.12
C GLY A 71 0.62 -2.61 -16.65
N LEU A 72 1.64 -2.60 -17.52
CA LEU A 72 2.94 -1.99 -17.24
C LEU A 72 2.83 -0.47 -17.04
N PHE A 73 2.09 0.22 -17.90
CA PHE A 73 1.86 1.66 -17.74
C PHE A 73 1.04 1.99 -16.49
N ALA A 74 0.07 1.16 -16.12
CA ALA A 74 -0.68 1.31 -14.88
C ALA A 74 0.23 1.13 -13.65
N ALA A 75 1.17 0.16 -13.68
CA ALA A 75 2.14 -0.04 -12.61
C ALA A 75 3.12 1.14 -12.49
N ILE A 76 3.58 1.70 -13.62
CA ILE A 76 4.41 2.92 -13.65
C ILE A 76 3.65 4.11 -13.07
N GLY A 77 2.40 4.33 -13.50
CA GLY A 77 1.55 5.41 -12.98
C GLY A 77 1.32 5.29 -11.47
N GLY A 78 1.03 4.08 -10.98
CA GLY A 78 0.89 3.82 -9.54
C GLY A 78 2.17 4.08 -8.76
N THR A 79 3.34 3.74 -9.33
CA THR A 79 4.65 4.01 -8.71
C THR A 79 4.89 5.51 -8.57
N ILE A 80 4.62 6.29 -9.61
CA ILE A 80 4.76 7.76 -9.60
C ILE A 80 3.83 8.38 -8.55
N LEU A 81 2.58 7.90 -8.46
CA LEU A 81 1.60 8.41 -7.52
C LEU A 81 2.04 8.20 -6.06
N ILE A 82 2.64 7.06 -5.74
CA ILE A 82 3.20 6.81 -4.40
C ILE A 82 4.36 7.76 -4.10
N ILE A 83 5.28 7.95 -5.04
CA ILE A 83 6.41 8.87 -4.86
C ILE A 83 5.91 10.29 -4.58
N LEU A 84 4.88 10.74 -5.31
CA LEU A 84 4.25 12.04 -5.08
C LEU A 84 3.56 12.11 -3.70
N ALA A 85 2.86 11.05 -3.29
CA ALA A 85 2.22 10.99 -1.98
C ALA A 85 3.24 11.09 -0.83
N THR A 86 4.34 10.33 -0.91
CA THR A 86 5.42 10.40 0.08
C THR A 86 6.11 11.77 0.07
N GLY A 87 6.31 12.36 -1.10
CA GLY A 87 6.84 13.72 -1.24
C GLY A 87 5.93 14.79 -0.62
N ALA A 88 4.62 14.67 -0.81
CA ALA A 88 3.64 15.58 -0.21
C ALA A 88 3.60 15.47 1.33
N ILE A 89 3.67 14.25 1.88
CA ILE A 89 3.77 14.02 3.33
C ILE A 89 5.02 14.73 3.88
N GLY A 90 6.19 14.49 3.27
CA GLY A 90 7.44 15.14 3.70
C GLY A 90 7.44 16.66 3.54
N PHE A 91 6.70 17.20 2.56
CA PHE A 91 6.53 18.64 2.39
C PHE A 91 5.67 19.24 3.51
N ILE A 92 4.57 18.58 3.89
CA ILE A 92 3.68 19.02 4.96
C ILE A 92 4.41 18.98 6.32
N GLU A 93 5.13 17.89 6.61
CA GLU A 93 5.91 17.75 7.85
C GLU A 93 6.96 18.87 8.00
N ARG A 94 7.65 19.21 6.90
CA ARG A 94 8.68 20.26 6.90
C ARG A 94 8.11 21.67 6.91
N SER A 95 6.98 21.90 6.26
CA SER A 95 6.36 23.23 6.13
C SER A 95 5.56 23.64 7.37
N PHE A 96 4.96 22.67 8.06
CA PHE A 96 4.15 22.93 9.26
C PHE A 96 4.86 22.58 10.57
N GLY A 97 6.08 22.01 10.52
CA GLY A 97 6.87 21.68 11.72
C GLY A 97 6.27 20.57 12.58
N ILE A 98 5.25 19.87 12.08
CA ILE A 98 4.57 18.77 12.77
C ILE A 98 5.30 17.48 12.41
N GLN A 99 5.97 16.88 13.40
CA GLN A 99 6.57 15.55 13.27
C GLN A 99 5.45 14.51 13.43
N MET A 100 4.81 14.13 12.31
CA MET A 100 3.88 13.00 12.24
C MET A 100 4.68 11.70 12.39
N LYS A 101 5.07 11.38 13.63
CA LYS A 101 5.73 10.10 13.97
C LYS A 101 4.72 8.98 14.11
#